data_AF-A0A3D5PIY6-F1
#
_entry.id   AF-A0A3D5PIY6-F1
#
_cell.length_a   1.000
_cell.length_b   1.000
_cell.length_c   1.000
_cell.angle_alpha   90.00
_cell.angle_beta   90.00
_cell.angle_gamma   90.00
#
_symmetry.space_group_name_H-M   'P 1'
#
loop_
_entity.id
_entity.type
_entity.pdbx_description
1 polymer ?
#
loop_
_entity_poly.entity_id
_entity_poly.type
_entity_poly.pdbx_seq_one_letter_code
_entity_poly.pdbx_strand_id
1 'polypeptide(L)'
;APGDRIITRDAGMVVLLGVRRKRVTCDAVQIKAGSLGHKRPSEDVVLPCGTKLLIRDWRANAIFGTKQALIAAQDLQDGEYVKILP
;
A
#
# COMPACT_ATOMS: atom_id res chain seq x y z
N ALA A 1 -13.10 16.85 3.24
CA ALA A 1 -12.34 18.09 3.38
C ALA A 1 -11.63 18.12 4.74
N PRO A 2 -10.65 19.02 4.97
CA PRO A 2 -10.12 19.23 6.31
C PRO A 2 -11.25 19.43 7.33
N GLY A 3 -11.17 18.79 8.49
CA GLY A 3 -12.23 18.77 9.51
C GLY A 3 -13.15 17.54 9.43
N ASP A 4 -13.21 16.84 8.29
CA ASP A 4 -13.96 15.58 8.17
C ASP A 4 -13.35 14.49 9.05
N ARG A 5 -14.13 13.45 9.33
CA ARG A 5 -13.69 12.28 10.08
C ARG A 5 -13.34 11.13 9.13
N ILE A 6 -12.17 10.52 9.34
CA ILE A 6 -11.68 9.34 8.61
C ILE A 6 -11.42 8.19 9.58
N ILE A 7 -11.52 6.96 9.10
CA ILE A 7 -11.20 5.77 9.89
C ILE A 7 -9.75 5.36 9.60
N THR A 8 -8.94 5.31 10.64
CA THR A 8 -7.58 4.76 10.64
C THR A 8 -7.56 3.41 11.34
N ARG A 9 -6.54 2.59 11.04
CA ARG A 9 -6.47 1.23 11.56
C ARG A 9 -5.92 1.17 12.99
N ASP A 10 -5.11 2.14 13.35
CA ASP A 10 -4.35 2.24 14.60
C ASP A 10 -5.02 3.16 15.63
N ALA A 11 -5.67 4.25 15.20
CA ALA A 11 -6.30 5.22 16.10
C ALA A 11 -7.84 5.30 15.98
N GLY A 12 -8.46 4.46 15.14
CA GLY A 12 -9.91 4.52 14.90
C GLY A 12 -10.32 5.79 14.15
N MET A 13 -11.42 6.41 14.55
CA MET A 13 -11.94 7.60 13.87
C MET A 13 -11.17 8.86 14.28
N VAL A 14 -10.52 9.52 13.32
CA VAL A 14 -9.69 10.73 13.54
C VAL A 14 -10.11 11.86 12.61
N VAL A 15 -9.70 13.09 12.92
CA VAL A 15 -9.96 14.28 12.10
C VAL A 15 -8.94 14.38 10.97
N LEU A 16 -9.41 14.56 9.73
CA LEU A 16 -8.59 14.85 8.56
C LEU A 16 -8.04 16.27 8.64
N LEU A 17 -6.73 16.42 8.81
CA LEU A 17 -6.10 17.73 8.94
C LEU A 17 -5.92 18.46 7.61
N GLY A 18 -5.77 17.72 6.52
CA GLY A 18 -5.42 18.31 5.22
C GLY A 18 -5.23 17.25 4.14
N VAL A 19 -5.35 17.69 2.89
CA VAL A 19 -5.01 16.87 1.71
C VAL A 19 -3.98 17.64 0.89
N ARG A 20 -2.84 17.01 0.61
CA ARG A 20 -1.81 17.55 -0.29
C ARG A 20 -1.85 16.76 -1.58
N ARG A 21 -1.87 17.47 -2.71
CA ARG A 21 -1.82 16.86 -4.05
C ARG A 21 -0.58 17.37 -4.78
N LYS A 22 0.16 16.43 -5.39
CA LYS A 22 1.30 16.73 -6.25
C LYS A 22 1.20 15.88 -7.50
N ARG A 23 1.64 16.41 -8.64
CA ARG A 23 1.94 15.61 -9.83
C ARG A 23 3.42 15.27 -9.81
N VAL A 24 3.74 14.00 -9.99
CA VAL A 24 5.11 13.50 -9.96
C VAL A 24 5.29 12.56 -11.15
N THR A 25 6.49 12.59 -11.73
CA THR A 25 6.98 11.52 -12.60
C THR A 25 7.88 10.64 -11.73
N CYS A 26 7.56 9.37 -11.64
CA CYS A 26 8.30 8.41 -10.83
C CYS A 26 8.03 6.99 -11.35
N ASP A 27 8.89 6.07 -10.94
CA ASP A 27 8.68 4.65 -11.19
C ASP A 27 7.38 4.19 -10.52
N ALA A 28 6.77 3.19 -11.14
CA ALA A 28 5.50 2.63 -10.71
C ALA A 28 5.63 1.12 -10.47
N VAL A 29 4.80 0.60 -9.57
CA VAL A 29 4.67 -0.82 -9.30
C VAL A 29 3.29 -1.27 -9.77
N GLN A 30 3.26 -2.36 -10.53
CA GLN A 30 2.05 -3.11 -10.80
C GLN A 30 1.89 -4.22 -9.76
N ILE A 31 0.70 -4.31 -9.17
CA ILE A 31 0.28 -5.36 -8.25
C ILE A 31 -0.87 -6.10 -8.92
N LYS A 32 -0.68 -7.38 -9.24
CA LYS A 32 -1.73 -8.21 -9.84
C LYS A 32 -2.89 -8.45 -8.88
N ALA A 33 -4.10 -8.56 -9.43
CA ALA A 33 -5.29 -8.96 -8.69
C ALA A 33 -5.05 -10.24 -7.87
N GLY A 34 -5.52 -10.27 -6.63
CA GLY A 34 -5.46 -11.43 -5.75
C GLY A 34 -4.10 -11.78 -5.13
N SER A 35 -3.05 -11.00 -5.39
CA SER A 35 -1.67 -11.31 -4.95
C SER A 35 -1.36 -11.00 -3.47
N LEU A 36 -2.15 -10.13 -2.83
CA LEU A 36 -1.99 -9.66 -1.46
C LEU A 36 -3.05 -10.26 -0.50
N GLY A 37 -3.20 -11.59 -0.55
CA GLY A 37 -4.15 -12.33 0.28
C GLY A 37 -5.56 -12.40 -0.33
N HIS A 38 -6.54 -12.86 0.46
CA HIS A 38 -7.96 -13.16 0.13
C HIS A 38 -8.58 -12.37 -1.04
N LYS A 39 -8.18 -12.69 -2.28
CA LYS A 39 -8.59 -11.99 -3.51
C LYS A 39 -8.38 -10.47 -3.44
N ARG A 40 -7.27 -10.01 -2.86
CA ARG A 40 -6.87 -8.60 -2.81
C ARG A 40 -5.57 -8.39 -3.59
N PRO A 41 -5.42 -7.29 -4.35
CA PRO A 41 -6.47 -6.36 -4.76
C PRO A 41 -7.53 -7.05 -5.65
N SER A 42 -8.71 -6.44 -5.79
CA SER A 42 -9.81 -7.01 -6.61
C SER A 42 -9.52 -6.97 -8.10
N GLU A 43 -8.62 -6.08 -8.52
CA GLU A 43 -8.17 -5.85 -9.88
C GLU A 43 -6.67 -5.53 -9.86
N ASP A 44 -6.03 -5.51 -11.02
CA ASP A 44 -4.65 -5.06 -11.13
C ASP A 44 -4.56 -3.58 -10.75
N VAL A 45 -3.60 -3.23 -9.90
CA VAL A 45 -3.41 -1.84 -9.45
C VAL A 45 -2.01 -1.38 -9.79
N VAL A 46 -1.91 -0.15 -10.31
CA VAL A 46 -0.63 0.55 -10.53
C VAL A 46 -0.50 1.68 -9.52
N LEU A 47 0.61 1.70 -8.78
CA LEU A 47 0.89 2.69 -7.74
C LEU A 47 2.30 3.25 -7.91
N PRO A 48 2.57 4.52 -7.53
CA PRO A 48 3.94 5.01 -7.36
C PRO A 48 4.75 4.10 -6.43
N CYS A 49 6.02 3.82 -6.76
CA CYS A 49 6.88 2.92 -5.98
C CYS A 49 6.94 3.23 -4.48
N GLY A 50 6.94 4.52 -4.12
CA GLY A 50 6.99 4.99 -2.72
C GLY A 50 5.67 4.92 -1.96
N THR A 51 4.57 4.44 -2.58
CA THR A 51 3.27 4.33 -1.91
C THR A 51 3.35 3.35 -0.75
N LYS A 52 3.02 3.79 0.47
CA LYS A 52 3.00 2.91 1.63
C LYS A 52 1.74 2.05 1.65
N LEU A 53 1.93 0.74 1.72
CA LEU A 53 0.90 -0.28 1.82
C LEU A 53 0.94 -0.92 3.20
N LEU A 54 -0.22 -1.06 3.84
CA LEU A 54 -0.34 -1.80 5.10
C LEU A 54 -0.48 -3.29 4.80
N ILE A 55 0.57 -4.06 5.07
CA ILE A 55 0.56 -5.51 4.94
C ILE A 55 0.35 -6.15 6.31
N ARG A 56 -0.50 -7.18 6.33
CA ARG A 56 -0.98 -7.86 7.55
C ARG A 56 -1.00 -9.39 7.41
N ASP A 57 -0.52 -9.91 6.29
CA ASP A 57 -0.40 -11.35 6.06
C ASP A 57 0.99 -11.83 6.53
N TRP A 58 1.32 -13.08 6.18
CA TRP A 58 2.59 -13.71 6.52
C TRP A 58 3.81 -12.90 6.03
N ARG A 59 3.69 -12.09 4.97
CA ARG A 59 4.80 -11.29 4.44
C ARG A 59 5.27 -10.24 5.44
N ALA A 60 4.38 -9.66 6.24
CA ALA A 60 4.79 -8.71 7.28
C ALA A 60 5.74 -9.35 8.30
N ASN A 61 5.48 -10.61 8.66
CA ASN A 61 6.34 -11.35 9.58
C ASN A 61 7.61 -11.84 8.88
N ALA A 62 7.50 -12.37 7.66
CA ALA A 62 8.65 -12.87 6.90
C ALA A 62 9.66 -11.77 6.56
N ILE A 63 9.18 -10.54 6.25
CA ILE A 63 10.04 -9.43 5.84
C ILE A 63 10.50 -8.60 7.05
N PHE A 64 9.62 -8.36 8.04
CA PHE A 64 9.89 -7.40 9.14
C PHE A 64 9.78 -7.99 10.54
N GLY A 65 9.46 -9.28 10.71
CA GLY A 65 9.29 -9.90 12.03
C GLY A 65 8.09 -9.39 12.82
N THR A 66 7.20 -8.61 12.21
CA THR A 66 6.04 -7.99 12.88
C THR A 66 4.72 -8.59 12.39
N LYS A 67 3.64 -8.42 13.16
CA LYS A 67 2.29 -8.87 12.75
C LYS A 67 1.71 -8.04 11.60
N GLN A 68 2.18 -6.81 11.43
CA GLN A 68 1.77 -5.90 10.37
C GLN A 68 2.83 -4.83 10.17
N ALA A 69 2.98 -4.35 8.95
CA ALA A 69 3.94 -3.30 8.60
C ALA A 69 3.40 -2.36 7.51
N LEU A 70 3.81 -1.09 7.56
CA LEU A 70 3.64 -0.13 6.47
C LEU A 70 4.90 -0.14 5.61
N ILE A 71 4.78 -0.62 4.37
CA ILE A 71 5.90 -0.95 3.49
C ILE A 71 5.74 -0.18 2.18
N ALA A 72 6.83 0.31 1.56
CA ALA A 72 6.73 0.91 0.23
C ALA A 72 6.39 -0.17 -0.81
N ALA A 73 5.56 0.17 -1.80
CA ALA A 73 5.07 -0.78 -2.79
C ALA A 73 6.21 -1.53 -3.52
N GLN A 74 7.32 -0.84 -3.80
CA GLN A 74 8.50 -1.44 -4.43
C GLN A 74 9.17 -2.54 -3.60
N ASP A 75 9.11 -2.46 -2.27
CA ASP A 75 9.77 -3.43 -1.38
C ASP A 75 8.97 -4.75 -1.29
N LEU A 76 7.78 -4.79 -1.88
CA LEU A 76 6.97 -6.01 -2.02
C LEU A 76 7.23 -6.75 -3.34
N GLN A 77 8.15 -6.27 -4.18
CA GLN A 77 8.43 -6.90 -5.47
C GLN A 77 8.85 -8.37 -5.30
N ASP A 78 8.22 -9.24 -6.09
CA ASP A 78 8.53 -10.67 -6.15
C ASP A 78 8.87 -11.13 -7.58
N GLY A 79 8.79 -10.22 -8.55
CA GLY A 79 9.11 -10.50 -9.96
C GLY A 79 7.99 -11.22 -10.72
N GLU A 80 6.88 -11.59 -10.07
CA GLU A 80 5.79 -12.36 -10.67
C GLU A 80 4.42 -11.67 -10.54
N TYR A 81 4.06 -11.28 -9.32
CA TYR A 81 2.79 -10.67 -8.95
C TYR A 81 2.92 -9.19 -8.59
N VAL A 82 4.06 -8.81 -8.03
CA VAL A 82 4.41 -7.42 -7.74
C VAL A 82 5.66 -7.07 -8.53
N LYS A 83 5.55 -6.13 -9.48
CA LYS A 83 6.64 -5.78 -10.40
C LYS A 83 6.77 -4.27 -10.56
N ILE A 84 8.00 -3.79 -10.64
CA ILE A 84 8.28 -2.44 -11.13
C ILE A 84 7.97 -2.39 -12.63
N LEU A 85 7.23 -1.37 -13.05
CA LEU A 85 6.95 -1.08 -14.45
C LEU A 85 8.15 -0.36 -15.07
N PRO A 86 8.52 -0.69 -16.33
CA PRO A 86 9.58 -0.02 -17.06
C PRO A 86 9.24 1.43 -17.45
#